data_AF-A0A7Z7IHM3-F1
#
_entry.id   AF-A0A7Z7IHM3-F1
#
_cell.length_a   1.000
_cell.length_b   1.000
_cell.length_c   1.000
_cell.angle_alpha   90.00
_cell.angle_beta   90.00
_cell.angle_gamma   90.00
#
_symmetry.space_group_name_H-M   'P 1'
#
loop_
_entity.id
_entity.type
_entity.pdbx_description
1 polymer ?
#
loop_
_entity_poly.entity_id
_entity_poly.type
_entity_poly.pdbx_seq_one_letter_code
_entity_poly.pdbx_strand_id
1 'polypeptide(L)'
;MSVAEKDALLVSLTGLETQYIQEDVMVQGSDLSRGDKRRNARLARLRELVPAGNAIAAIDLADEKQVLVLTDHDSRVLGRRRVKAKAWRWGRVLEWARHKARELGFDDVTIGCEPTGHRWRVLDQLAAQRDMTLVCVQPLLVGRARESEDYTRDKTD
;
A
#
# COMPACT_ATOMS: atom_id res chain seq x y z
N MET A 1 48.28 -68.83 -18.48
CA MET A 1 47.80 -68.86 -19.87
C MET A 1 46.85 -67.69 -20.08
N SER A 2 47.17 -66.83 -21.06
CA SER A 2 46.33 -65.81 -21.74
C SER A 2 45.66 -64.74 -20.87
N VAL A 3 46.11 -63.48 -20.74
CA VAL A 3 46.38 -62.38 -21.72
C VAL A 3 45.13 -61.76 -22.36
N ALA A 4 45.12 -60.42 -22.27
CA ALA A 4 44.33 -59.40 -22.96
C ALA A 4 42.95 -59.11 -22.34
N GLU A 5 42.46 -57.89 -22.14
CA GLU A 5 42.81 -56.52 -22.59
C GLU A 5 41.68 -55.65 -21.98
N LYS A 6 41.83 -54.41 -21.46
CA LYS A 6 42.49 -53.22 -21.98
C LYS A 6 42.73 -52.24 -20.84
N ASP A 7 43.94 -51.71 -20.83
CA ASP A 7 44.30 -50.44 -20.21
C ASP A 7 43.66 -49.27 -21.00
N ALA A 8 43.11 -48.33 -20.25
CA ALA A 8 43.19 -46.92 -20.59
C ALA A 8 43.47 -46.16 -19.28
N LEU A 9 44.76 -45.94 -19.05
CA LEU A 9 45.32 -45.03 -18.07
C LEU A 9 44.71 -43.63 -18.21
N LEU A 10 44.27 -43.05 -17.09
CA LEU A 10 44.40 -41.61 -16.83
C LEU A 10 44.35 -41.36 -15.31
N VAL A 11 45.56 -41.32 -14.75
CA VAL A 11 46.03 -40.45 -13.65
C VAL A 11 45.26 -40.46 -12.33
N SER A 12 45.95 -40.89 -11.27
CA SER A 12 45.55 -40.76 -9.87
C SER A 12 45.34 -39.29 -9.47
N LEU A 13 44.12 -38.93 -9.10
CA LEU A 13 43.82 -37.68 -8.38
C LEU A 13 43.97 -37.90 -6.87
N THR A 14 45.17 -38.29 -6.43
CA THR A 14 45.61 -38.04 -5.05
C THR A 14 45.89 -36.55 -4.93
N GLY A 15 44.90 -35.77 -4.49
CA GLY A 15 45.08 -34.33 -4.25
C GLY A 15 43.87 -33.41 -4.38
N LEU A 16 42.64 -33.92 -4.47
CA LEU A 16 41.45 -33.07 -4.36
C LEU A 16 40.92 -33.11 -2.92
N GLU A 17 41.65 -32.44 -2.02
CA GLU A 17 41.01 -31.90 -0.82
C GLU A 17 39.96 -30.90 -1.30
N THR A 18 38.71 -31.10 -0.87
CA THR A 18 37.67 -30.09 -0.98
C THR A 18 38.18 -28.85 -0.24
N GLN A 19 38.62 -27.85 -0.99
CA GLN A 19 38.80 -26.52 -0.43
C GLN A 19 37.42 -26.06 0.01
N TYR A 20 37.15 -26.16 1.30
CA TYR A 20 36.15 -25.31 1.93
C TYR A 20 36.67 -23.89 1.72
N ILE A 21 36.20 -23.23 0.66
CA ILE A 21 36.18 -21.78 0.66
C ILE A 21 35.23 -21.42 1.78
N GLN A 22 35.82 -21.18 2.94
CA GLN A 22 35.15 -20.61 4.07
C GLN A 22 34.87 -19.14 3.70
N GLU A 23 33.87 -18.92 2.84
CA GLU A 23 33.10 -17.68 2.93
C GLU A 23 32.30 -17.77 4.23
N ASP A 24 33.01 -17.51 5.33
CA ASP A 24 32.44 -17.16 6.62
C ASP A 24 31.61 -15.89 6.45
N VAL A 25 30.36 -16.03 6.03
CA VAL A 25 29.29 -15.17 6.52
C VAL A 25 27.98 -15.96 6.63
N MET A 26 28.00 -17.02 7.44
CA MET A 26 26.78 -17.41 8.14
C MET A 26 26.49 -16.29 9.16
N VAL A 27 25.73 -15.25 8.79
CA VAL A 27 25.27 -14.26 9.78
C VAL A 27 24.36 -14.99 10.77
N GLN A 28 24.93 -15.39 11.90
CA GLN A 28 24.15 -15.81 13.06
C GLN A 28 23.27 -14.63 13.49
N GLY A 29 21.96 -14.79 13.30
CA GLY A 29 20.91 -13.90 13.79
C GLY A 29 20.81 -12.57 13.08
N SER A 30 20.09 -12.49 11.95
CA SER A 30 19.68 -11.18 11.45
C SER A 30 18.46 -10.70 12.24
N ASP A 31 18.71 -10.12 13.42
CA ASP A 31 17.78 -9.18 14.01
C ASP A 31 17.41 -8.09 13.00
N LEU A 32 16.22 -7.50 13.14
CA LEU A 32 15.79 -6.38 12.29
C LEU A 32 16.88 -5.30 12.22
N SER A 33 17.26 -4.91 11.00
CA SER A 33 18.24 -3.84 10.81
C SER A 33 17.71 -2.52 11.40
N ARG A 34 18.59 -1.55 11.60
CA ARG A 34 18.16 -0.17 11.94
C ARG A 34 17.17 0.38 10.92
N GLY A 35 17.34 0.02 9.64
CA GLY A 35 16.43 0.39 8.55
C GLY A 35 15.05 -0.22 8.72
N ASP A 36 14.99 -1.53 9.00
CA ASP A 36 13.73 -2.26 9.20
C ASP A 36 12.98 -1.73 10.43
N LYS A 37 13.68 -1.50 11.54
CA LYS A 37 13.09 -0.91 12.76
C LYS A 37 12.46 0.46 12.48
N ARG A 38 13.17 1.33 11.74
CA ARG A 38 12.64 2.65 11.35
C ARG A 38 11.46 2.54 10.38
N ARG A 39 11.54 1.63 9.41
CA ARG A 39 10.45 1.35 8.47
C ARG A 39 9.22 0.86 9.20
N ASN A 40 9.36 -0.11 10.10
CA ASN A 40 8.27 -0.67 10.88
C ASN A 40 7.63 0.38 11.80
N ALA A 41 8.43 1.23 12.45
CA ALA A 41 7.92 2.35 13.24
C ALA A 41 7.13 3.36 12.39
N ARG A 42 7.60 3.65 11.17
CA ARG A 42 6.85 4.48 10.21
C ARG A 42 5.53 3.81 9.80
N LEU A 43 5.55 2.52 9.48
CA LEU A 43 4.35 1.78 9.10
C LEU A 43 3.32 1.73 10.24
N ALA A 44 3.77 1.57 11.49
CA ALA A 44 2.90 1.62 12.66
C ALA A 44 2.17 2.97 12.74
N ARG A 45 2.89 4.09 12.61
CA ARG A 45 2.27 5.44 12.57
C ARG A 45 1.31 5.62 11.41
N LEU A 46 1.61 5.09 10.24
CA LEU A 46 0.71 5.17 9.09
C LEU A 46 -0.58 4.35 9.30
N ARG A 47 -0.48 3.20 9.97
CA ARG A 47 -1.65 2.36 10.33
C ARG A 47 -2.55 3.01 11.36
N GLU A 48 -2.02 3.88 12.21
CA GLU A 48 -2.84 4.71 13.11
C GLU A 48 -3.69 5.73 12.32
N LEU A 49 -3.17 6.25 11.20
CA LEU A 49 -3.90 7.21 10.34
C LEU A 49 -4.94 6.54 9.44
N VAL A 50 -4.68 5.29 9.02
CA VAL A 50 -5.58 4.49 8.20
C VAL A 50 -5.77 3.11 8.85
N PRO A 51 -6.60 3.02 9.91
CA PRO A 51 -6.83 1.77 10.64
C PRO A 51 -7.39 0.68 9.74
N ALA A 52 -6.98 -0.57 9.96
CA ALA A 52 -7.51 -1.73 9.21
C ALA A 52 -9.02 -1.92 9.39
N GLY A 53 -9.57 -1.49 10.54
CA GLY A 53 -11.01 -1.50 10.83
C GLY A 53 -11.79 -0.38 10.13
N ASN A 54 -11.12 0.60 9.51
CA ASN A 54 -11.79 1.67 8.79
C ASN A 54 -11.92 1.35 7.30
N ALA A 55 -13.03 1.76 6.70
CA ALA A 55 -13.12 1.92 5.25
C ALA A 55 -12.46 3.23 4.80
N ILE A 56 -12.12 3.34 3.51
CA ILE A 56 -11.48 4.52 2.95
C ILE A 56 -12.50 5.31 2.13
N ALA A 57 -12.79 6.55 2.52
CA ALA A 57 -13.61 7.47 1.75
C ALA A 57 -12.70 8.39 0.91
N ALA A 58 -12.40 7.97 -0.31
CA ALA A 58 -11.58 8.72 -1.27
C ALA A 58 -12.41 9.82 -1.96
N ILE A 59 -11.95 11.06 -1.84
CA ILE A 59 -12.62 12.25 -2.36
C ILE A 59 -11.77 12.93 -3.42
N ASP A 60 -12.37 13.06 -4.59
CA ASP A 60 -11.87 13.91 -5.67
C ASP A 60 -12.58 15.27 -5.62
N LEU A 61 -11.82 16.31 -5.29
CA LEU A 61 -12.31 17.68 -5.10
C LEU A 61 -12.15 18.50 -6.38
N ALA A 62 -13.26 18.76 -7.08
CA ALA A 62 -13.32 19.73 -8.17
C ALA A 62 -14.18 20.96 -7.82
N ASP A 63 -14.27 21.91 -8.76
CA ASP A 63 -14.95 23.20 -8.53
C ASP A 63 -16.48 23.08 -8.41
N GLU A 64 -17.10 22.30 -9.29
CA GLU A 64 -18.57 22.14 -9.33
C GLU A 64 -19.05 20.74 -8.93
N LYS A 65 -18.35 19.72 -9.42
CA LYS A 65 -18.71 18.31 -9.26
C LYS A 65 -17.56 17.61 -8.58
N GLN A 66 -17.86 16.96 -7.49
CA GLN A 66 -16.90 16.19 -6.74
C GLN A 66 -17.37 14.75 -6.67
N VAL A 67 -16.45 13.85 -6.39
CA VAL A 67 -16.74 12.41 -6.27
C VAL A 67 -16.23 11.93 -4.93
N LEU A 68 -17.07 11.19 -4.21
CA LEU A 68 -16.65 10.34 -3.09
C LEU A 68 -16.79 8.88 -3.52
N VAL A 69 -15.75 8.10 -3.33
CA VAL A 69 -15.76 6.63 -3.46
C VAL A 69 -15.41 6.05 -2.10
N LEU A 70 -16.25 5.16 -1.59
CA LEU A 70 -15.98 4.38 -0.39
C LEU A 70 -15.38 3.04 -0.83
N THR A 71 -14.21 2.68 -0.29
CA THR A 71 -13.52 1.43 -0.60
C THR A 71 -13.07 0.69 0.65
N ASP A 72 -12.83 -0.62 0.52
CA ASP A 72 -12.01 -1.36 1.49
C ASP A 72 -10.50 -1.13 1.25
N HIS A 73 -9.66 -1.83 2.02
CA HIS A 73 -8.19 -1.77 1.88
C HIS A 73 -7.65 -2.51 0.65
N ASP A 74 -8.49 -3.32 -0.01
CA ASP A 74 -8.17 -3.99 -1.27
C ASP A 74 -8.70 -3.18 -2.48
N SER A 75 -9.04 -1.90 -2.28
CA SER A 75 -9.58 -1.00 -3.29
C SER A 75 -10.94 -1.44 -3.89
N ARG A 76 -11.67 -2.37 -3.25
CA ARG A 76 -13.02 -2.74 -3.72
C ARG A 76 -14.00 -1.60 -3.44
N VAL A 77 -14.76 -1.21 -4.45
CA VAL A 77 -15.76 -0.15 -4.31
C VAL A 77 -16.98 -0.64 -3.53
N LEU A 78 -17.20 -0.04 -2.36
CA LEU A 78 -18.32 -0.32 -1.46
C LEU A 78 -19.50 0.64 -1.66
N GLY A 79 -19.23 1.81 -2.25
CA GLY A 79 -20.23 2.83 -2.53
C GLY A 79 -19.65 4.05 -3.24
N ARG A 80 -20.51 4.84 -3.87
CA ARG A 80 -20.09 6.04 -4.60
C ARG A 80 -21.14 7.13 -4.53
N ARG A 81 -20.69 8.39 -4.42
CA ARG A 81 -21.54 9.58 -4.60
C ARG A 81 -20.88 10.59 -5.51
N ARG A 82 -21.66 11.10 -6.46
CA ARG A 82 -21.36 12.36 -7.16
C ARG A 82 -22.06 13.47 -6.42
N VAL A 83 -21.34 14.52 -6.08
CA VAL A 83 -21.86 15.63 -5.27
C VAL A 83 -21.68 16.93 -6.05
N LYS A 84 -22.76 17.69 -6.15
CA LYS A 84 -22.76 19.06 -6.66
C LYS A 84 -23.01 20.01 -5.50
N ALA A 85 -21.97 20.28 -4.73
CA ALA A 85 -22.06 21.17 -3.59
C ALA A 85 -20.73 21.86 -3.33
N LYS A 86 -20.78 23.02 -2.67
CA LYS A 86 -19.56 23.64 -2.15
C LYS A 86 -19.02 22.83 -0.97
N ALA A 87 -17.70 22.87 -0.76
CA ALA A 87 -17.00 22.05 0.24
C ALA A 87 -17.61 22.15 1.65
N TRP A 88 -18.07 23.33 2.08
CA TRP A 88 -18.68 23.51 3.42
C TRP A 88 -20.02 22.77 3.61
N ARG A 89 -20.67 22.29 2.55
CA ARG A 89 -21.90 21.49 2.63
C ARG A 89 -21.64 19.98 2.69
N TRP A 90 -20.39 19.55 2.74
CA TRP A 90 -20.00 18.14 2.69
C TRP A 90 -20.27 17.35 3.97
N GLY A 91 -20.62 18.01 5.08
CA GLY A 91 -20.86 17.31 6.35
C GLY A 91 -21.82 16.12 6.24
N ARG A 92 -22.95 16.26 5.54
CA ARG A 92 -23.90 15.15 5.32
C ARG A 92 -23.37 14.03 4.43
N VAL A 93 -22.43 14.35 3.52
CA VAL A 93 -21.79 13.37 2.64
C VAL A 93 -20.80 12.52 3.44
N LEU A 94 -20.05 13.16 4.36
CA LEU A 94 -19.15 12.46 5.28
C LEU A 94 -19.92 11.51 6.20
N GLU A 95 -21.03 11.97 6.79
CA GLU A 95 -21.88 11.10 7.63
C GLU A 95 -22.46 9.93 6.84
N TRP A 96 -22.86 10.15 5.58
CA TRP A 96 -23.30 9.05 4.73
C TRP A 96 -22.21 8.00 4.54
N ALA A 97 -20.97 8.41 4.31
CA ALA A 97 -19.85 7.49 4.12
C ALA A 97 -19.61 6.66 5.39
N ARG A 98 -19.58 7.30 6.57
CA ARG A 98 -19.47 6.62 7.88
C ARG A 98 -20.60 5.64 8.12
N HIS A 99 -21.85 6.06 7.89
CA HIS A 99 -23.01 5.18 8.04
C HIS A 99 -22.89 3.95 7.14
N LYS A 100 -22.55 4.15 5.86
CA LYS A 100 -22.41 3.06 4.90
C LYS A 100 -21.27 2.11 5.27
N ALA A 101 -20.16 2.62 5.78
CA ALA A 101 -19.05 1.79 6.24
C ALA A 101 -19.47 0.93 7.44
N ARG A 102 -20.16 1.51 8.42
CA ARG A 102 -20.66 0.78 9.60
C ARG A 102 -21.71 -0.27 9.26
N GLU A 103 -22.60 0.00 8.31
CA GLU A 103 -23.52 -1.02 7.76
C GLU A 103 -22.78 -2.23 7.16
N LEU A 104 -21.57 -2.03 6.67
CA LEU A 104 -20.73 -3.06 6.05
C LEU A 104 -19.74 -3.71 7.04
N GLY A 105 -19.83 -3.36 8.33
CA GLY A 105 -19.02 -3.96 9.39
C GLY A 105 -17.68 -3.29 9.67
N PHE A 106 -17.42 -2.10 9.11
CA PHE A 106 -16.25 -1.29 9.47
C PHE A 106 -16.52 -0.48 10.75
N ASP A 107 -15.47 -0.21 11.52
CA ASP A 107 -15.56 0.60 12.75
C ASP A 107 -15.90 2.07 12.42
N ASP A 108 -15.19 2.62 11.42
CA ASP A 108 -15.39 3.99 10.93
C ASP A 108 -14.85 4.17 9.50
N VAL A 109 -14.60 5.42 9.09
CA VAL A 109 -14.00 5.83 7.83
C VAL A 109 -12.76 6.69 8.04
N THR A 110 -11.75 6.47 7.20
CA THR A 110 -10.66 7.43 6.99
C THR A 110 -10.93 8.20 5.70
N ILE A 111 -10.83 9.53 5.75
CA ILE A 111 -11.07 10.40 4.61
C ILE A 111 -9.77 10.60 3.83
N GLY A 112 -9.74 10.24 2.55
CA GLY A 112 -8.61 10.48 1.66
C GLY A 112 -8.92 11.57 0.65
N CYS A 113 -8.05 12.56 0.47
CA CYS A 113 -8.17 13.51 -0.64
C CYS A 113 -6.81 14.01 -1.12
N GLU A 114 -6.73 14.49 -2.36
CA GLU A 114 -5.57 15.22 -2.84
C GLU A 114 -5.54 16.64 -2.24
N PRO A 115 -4.38 17.16 -1.80
CA PRO A 115 -4.26 18.51 -1.23
C PRO A 115 -4.21 19.61 -2.31
N THR A 116 -5.13 19.59 -3.29
CA THR A 116 -5.12 20.53 -4.41
C THR A 116 -6.06 21.71 -4.19
N GLY A 117 -5.49 22.92 -4.27
CA GLY A 117 -6.17 24.17 -3.95
C GLY A 117 -6.50 24.32 -2.45
N HIS A 118 -7.42 25.23 -2.12
CA HIS A 118 -7.79 25.52 -0.72
C HIS A 118 -8.96 24.68 -0.19
N ARG A 119 -9.71 23.99 -1.07
CA ARG A 119 -10.98 23.33 -0.71
C ARG A 119 -10.79 22.18 0.29
N TRP A 120 -9.65 21.49 0.24
CA TRP A 120 -9.36 20.38 1.16
C TRP A 120 -9.28 20.84 2.62
N ARG A 121 -8.89 22.08 2.91
CA ARG A 121 -8.87 22.63 4.28
C ARG A 121 -10.25 22.71 4.91
N VAL A 122 -11.27 23.00 4.09
CA VAL A 122 -12.66 23.00 4.55
C VAL A 122 -13.11 21.57 4.85
N LEU A 123 -12.70 20.61 4.00
CA LEU A 123 -12.98 19.20 4.22
C LEU A 123 -12.30 18.66 5.48
N ASP A 124 -11.05 19.05 5.73
CA ASP A 124 -10.27 18.72 6.94
C ASP A 124 -10.96 19.22 8.21
N GLN A 125 -11.42 20.48 8.22
CA GLN A 125 -12.22 21.01 9.33
C GLN A 125 -13.52 20.23 9.54
N LEU A 126 -14.23 19.89 8.47
CA LEU A 126 -15.47 19.11 8.56
C LEU A 126 -15.24 17.68 9.05
N ALA A 127 -14.12 17.05 8.68
CA ALA A 127 -13.72 15.73 9.14
C ALA A 127 -13.33 15.77 10.63
N ALA A 128 -12.51 16.75 11.04
CA ALA A 128 -12.13 16.95 12.44
C ALA A 128 -13.33 17.21 13.35
N GLN A 129 -14.31 18.00 12.91
CA GLN A 129 -15.58 18.22 13.65
C GLN A 129 -16.39 16.93 13.87
N ARG A 130 -16.09 15.86 13.13
CA ARG A 130 -16.77 14.56 13.17
C ARG A 130 -15.90 13.47 13.76
N ASP A 131 -14.72 13.82 14.26
CA ASP A 131 -13.75 12.85 14.75
C ASP A 131 -13.36 11.83 13.66
N MET A 132 -13.21 12.32 12.41
CA MET A 132 -12.75 11.54 11.28
C MET A 132 -11.32 11.96 10.91
N THR A 133 -10.42 11.01 10.78
CA THR A 133 -9.06 11.28 10.28
C THR A 133 -9.10 11.59 8.79
N LEU A 134 -8.55 12.74 8.41
CA LEU A 134 -8.27 13.07 7.01
C LEU A 134 -6.78 12.86 6.70
N VAL A 135 -6.51 12.17 5.59
CA VAL A 135 -5.17 11.97 5.03
C VAL A 135 -5.09 12.60 3.64
N CYS A 136 -4.05 13.40 3.43
CA CYS A 136 -3.74 13.92 2.11
C CYS A 136 -2.88 12.92 1.34
N VAL A 137 -3.28 12.60 0.12
CA VAL A 137 -2.50 11.72 -0.78
C VAL A 137 -1.63 12.54 -1.72
N GLN A 138 -0.42 12.07 -2.02
CA GLN A 138 0.44 12.69 -3.02
C GLN A 138 0.06 12.20 -4.42
N PRO A 139 -0.47 13.06 -5.31
CA PRO A 139 -1.05 12.62 -6.58
C PRO A 139 -0.05 11.91 -7.50
N LEU A 140 1.23 12.32 -7.50
CA LEU A 140 2.29 11.61 -8.24
C LEU A 140 2.49 10.16 -7.76
N LEU A 141 2.39 9.92 -6.45
CA LEU A 141 2.51 8.57 -5.89
C LEU A 141 1.27 7.73 -6.18
N VAL A 142 0.09 8.35 -6.17
CA VAL A 142 -1.17 7.69 -6.57
C VAL A 142 -1.12 7.28 -8.04
N GLY A 143 -0.64 8.15 -8.94
CA GLY A 143 -0.47 7.82 -10.36
C GLY A 143 0.46 6.61 -10.56
N ARG A 144 1.62 6.59 -9.90
CA ARG A 144 2.55 5.44 -9.96
C ARG A 144 1.98 4.17 -9.35
N ALA A 145 1.21 4.28 -8.26
CA ALA A 145 0.55 3.13 -7.65
C ALA A 145 -0.47 2.51 -8.59
N ARG A 146 -1.30 3.34 -9.24
CA ARG A 146 -2.24 2.90 -10.28
C ARG A 146 -1.53 2.26 -11.45
N GLU A 147 -0.43 2.82 -11.93
CA GLU A 147 0.38 2.15 -12.96
C GLU A 147 0.74 0.73 -12.50
N SER A 148 1.29 0.58 -11.29
CA SER A 148 1.68 -0.74 -10.77
C SER A 148 0.52 -1.72 -10.51
N GLU A 149 -0.67 -1.23 -10.14
CA GLU A 149 -1.87 -2.04 -9.84
C GLU A 149 -2.68 -2.36 -11.10
N ASP A 150 -2.92 -1.36 -11.94
CA ASP A 150 -3.79 -1.36 -13.11
C ASP A 150 -2.98 -1.45 -14.42
N TYR A 151 -1.84 -2.16 -14.44
CA TYR A 151 -1.03 -2.40 -15.66
C TYR A 151 -1.78 -3.26 -16.71
N THR A 152 -2.94 -2.80 -17.18
CA THR A 152 -3.49 -3.04 -18.51
C THR A 152 -3.24 -1.76 -19.30
N ARG A 153 -2.21 -1.77 -20.15
CA ARG A 153 -1.78 -0.65 -21.02
C ARG A 153 -2.87 -0.18 -22.02
N ASP A 154 -4.05 -0.80 -21.99
CA ASP A 154 -5.06 -0.73 -23.04
C ASP A 154 -6.30 0.10 -22.68
N LYS A 155 -6.33 0.78 -21.53
CA LYS A 155 -7.44 1.68 -21.19
C LYS A 155 -6.98 3.12 -21.11
N THR A 156 -7.20 3.83 -22.22
CA THR A 156 -7.38 5.29 -22.22
C THR A 156 -8.83 5.61 -21.89
N ASP A 157 -9.03 6.41 -20.84
CA ASP A 157 -10.32 7.04 -20.50
C ASP A 157 -10.80 8.01 -21.57
#